data_AF-A0A940K9Y3-F1
#
_entry.id   AF-A0A940K9Y3-F1
#
_cell.length_a   1.000
_cell.length_b   1.000
_cell.length_c   1.000
_cell.angle_alpha   90.00
_cell.angle_beta   90.00
_cell.angle_gamma   90.00
#
_symmetry.space_group_name_H-M   'P 1'
#
loop_
_entity.id
_entity.type
_entity.pdbx_description
1 polymer ?
#
loop_
_entity_poly.entity_id
_entity_poly.type
_entity_poly.pdbx_seq_one_letter_code
_entity_poly.pdbx_strand_id
1 'polypeptide(L)'
;MSTKFDGRQLKTFFDAFDRRELRNLSGRYEADDATDQPGNDLLIYDRDTPFYISVYGSLENQSVRLKLPEAVVVSFDRLIKFSSSNARAWLPSVVEVMVWPYEYAPDRSIFWPERWPGLKAPTTRKDGDSYSIFLPSSELPALKAFLATRKEKGAVEIDGHKWAASIRLPFPHEALWTAPKTR
;
A
#
# COMPACT_ATOMS: atom_id res chain seq x y z
N MET A 1 -6.60 10.53 -4.00
CA MET A 1 -7.07 11.33 -5.16
C MET A 1 -6.56 10.65 -6.44
N SER A 2 -7.25 10.77 -7.56
CA SER A 2 -6.76 10.35 -8.88
C SER A 2 -6.83 11.51 -9.87
N THR A 3 -5.91 11.55 -10.82
CA THR A 3 -5.99 12.45 -11.97
C THR A 3 -5.76 11.63 -13.23
N LYS A 4 -6.50 11.94 -14.30
CA LYS A 4 -6.31 11.31 -15.59
C LYS A 4 -5.51 12.27 -16.47
N PHE A 5 -4.31 11.85 -16.86
CA PHE A 5 -3.52 12.58 -17.82
C PHE A 5 -3.89 12.21 -19.24
N ASP A 6 -3.91 13.21 -20.12
CA ASP A 6 -3.77 12.99 -21.56
C ASP A 6 -2.33 12.59 -21.93
N GLY A 7 -2.11 12.21 -23.19
CA GLY A 7 -0.78 11.75 -23.63
C GLY A 7 0.33 12.80 -23.48
N ARG A 8 0.01 14.09 -23.64
CA ARG A 8 0.99 15.18 -23.49
C ARG A 8 1.30 15.42 -22.02
N GLN A 9 0.29 15.47 -21.17
CA GLN A 9 0.44 15.62 -19.72
C GLN A 9 1.24 14.46 -19.13
N LEU A 10 0.93 13.22 -19.55
CA LEU A 10 1.65 12.04 -19.11
C LEU A 10 3.12 12.08 -19.53
N LYS A 11 3.39 12.46 -20.79
CA LYS A 11 4.77 12.64 -21.27
C LYS A 11 5.50 13.72 -20.46
N THR A 12 4.90 14.90 -20.28
CA THR A 12 5.48 15.98 -19.47
C THR A 12 5.77 15.53 -18.05
N PHE A 13 4.85 14.78 -17.43
CA PHE A 13 5.04 14.25 -16.08
C PHE A 13 6.21 13.26 -16.02
N PHE A 14 6.36 12.37 -17.00
CA PHE A 14 7.48 11.43 -17.04
C PHE A 14 8.81 12.08 -17.39
N ASP A 15 8.84 13.03 -18.33
CA ASP A 15 10.04 13.79 -18.70
C ASP A 15 10.55 14.65 -17.54
N ALA A 16 9.67 14.93 -16.58
CA ALA A 16 9.98 15.61 -15.34
C ALA A 16 10.91 14.79 -14.41
N PHE A 17 11.04 13.48 -14.65
CA PHE A 17 11.97 12.60 -13.94
C PHE A 17 13.13 12.25 -14.87
N ASP A 18 14.37 12.49 -14.44
CA ASP A 18 15.55 11.97 -15.16
C ASP A 18 15.65 10.46 -14.93
N ARG A 19 14.90 9.71 -15.75
CA ARG A 19 14.82 8.25 -15.65
C ARG A 19 16.17 7.56 -15.89
N ARG A 20 17.09 8.19 -16.62
CA ARG A 20 18.43 7.62 -16.85
C ARG A 20 19.27 7.75 -15.59
N GLU A 21 19.29 8.92 -14.98
CA GLU A 21 19.96 9.15 -13.70
C GLU A 21 19.37 8.26 -12.60
N LEU A 22 18.04 8.24 -12.46
CA LEU A 22 17.36 7.41 -11.45
C LEU A 22 17.63 5.91 -11.64
N ARG A 23 17.76 5.44 -12.88
CA ARG A 23 18.15 4.05 -13.15
C ARG A 23 19.55 3.74 -12.59
N ASN A 24 20.50 4.64 -12.78
CA ASN A 24 21.86 4.48 -12.24
C ASN A 24 21.88 4.53 -10.71
N LEU A 25 20.87 5.16 -10.10
CA LEU A 25 20.69 5.27 -8.66
C LEU A 25 19.77 4.16 -8.09
N SER A 26 19.39 3.16 -8.89
CA SER A 26 18.54 2.05 -8.44
C SER A 26 19.22 1.23 -7.34
N GLY A 27 18.42 0.72 -6.41
CA GLY A 27 18.91 -0.03 -5.26
C GLY A 27 18.24 0.35 -3.95
N ARG A 28 18.85 -0.09 -2.85
CA ARG A 28 18.39 0.15 -1.48
C ARG A 28 19.36 1.08 -0.77
N TYR A 29 18.82 2.08 -0.09
CA TYR A 29 19.54 3.04 0.74
C TYR A 29 19.10 2.84 2.19
N GLU A 30 20.05 2.46 3.04
CA GLU A 30 19.88 2.46 4.50
C GLU A 30 20.28 3.86 5.00
N ALA A 31 19.31 4.78 5.03
CA ALA A 31 19.58 6.19 5.36
C ALA A 31 19.39 6.50 6.85
N ASP A 32 18.87 5.55 7.62
CA ASP A 32 18.74 5.61 9.07
C ASP A 32 19.10 4.25 9.67
N ASP A 33 19.78 4.26 10.82
CA ASP A 33 20.23 3.06 11.54
C ASP A 33 19.25 2.68 12.67
N ALA A 34 18.25 3.53 12.94
CA ALA A 34 17.21 3.23 13.91
C ALA A 34 16.31 2.08 13.42
N THR A 35 15.82 1.27 14.35
CA THR A 35 14.77 0.30 14.05
C THR A 35 13.43 1.01 13.81
N ASP A 36 12.51 0.30 13.14
CA ASP A 36 11.13 0.74 12.92
C ASP A 36 10.96 2.02 12.09
N GLN A 37 11.92 2.31 11.20
CA GLN A 37 11.78 3.40 10.23
C GLN A 37 10.84 3.05 9.08
N PRO A 38 10.17 4.05 8.47
CA PRO A 38 9.37 3.82 7.29
C PRO A 38 10.25 3.41 6.10
N GLY A 39 9.72 2.53 5.26
CA GLY A 39 10.24 2.28 3.92
C GLY A 39 9.57 3.20 2.90
N ASN A 40 10.37 3.79 2.02
CA ASN A 40 9.89 4.62 0.92
C ASN A 40 10.35 3.98 -0.39
N ASP A 41 9.39 3.49 -1.18
CA ASP A 41 9.68 2.76 -2.40
C ASP A 41 9.22 3.55 -3.63
N LEU A 42 10.14 3.71 -4.58
CA LEU A 42 9.88 4.25 -5.91
C LEU A 42 10.12 3.14 -6.94
N LEU A 43 9.05 2.65 -7.54
CA LEU A 43 9.10 1.70 -8.65
C LEU A 43 8.82 2.40 -9.97
N ILE A 44 9.77 2.31 -10.90
CA ILE A 44 9.67 2.96 -12.20
C ILE A 44 9.60 1.89 -13.29
N TYR A 45 8.51 1.90 -14.05
CA TYR A 45 8.36 1.11 -15.26
C TYR A 45 8.91 1.91 -16.45
N ASP A 46 9.94 1.35 -17.08
CA ASP A 46 10.49 1.82 -18.35
C ASP A 46 10.31 0.73 -19.41
N ARG A 47 10.54 1.05 -20.68
CA ARG A 47 10.21 0.14 -21.81
C ARG A 47 10.94 -1.21 -21.76
N ASP A 48 12.12 -1.26 -21.16
CA ASP A 48 12.97 -2.46 -21.21
C ASP A 48 12.90 -3.27 -19.92
N THR A 49 13.12 -2.64 -18.76
CA THR A 49 13.13 -3.32 -17.46
C THR A 49 12.78 -2.32 -16.35
N PRO A 50 11.82 -2.65 -15.46
CA PRO A 50 11.51 -1.82 -14.31
C PRO A 50 12.69 -1.81 -13.34
N PHE A 51 12.86 -0.71 -12.61
CA PHE A 51 13.86 -0.60 -11.56
C PHE A 51 13.26 0.03 -10.31
N TYR A 52 13.88 -0.25 -9.16
CA TYR A 52 13.42 0.22 -7.86
C TYR A 52 14.47 1.10 -7.19
N ILE A 53 13.98 2.09 -6.44
CA ILE A 53 14.75 2.83 -5.45
C ILE A 53 13.99 2.66 -4.14
N SER A 54 14.66 2.11 -3.13
CA SER A 54 14.09 1.90 -1.80
C SER A 54 14.92 2.66 -0.77
N VAL A 55 14.27 3.46 0.06
CA VAL A 55 14.91 4.23 1.13
C VAL A 55 14.32 3.80 2.46
N TYR A 56 15.16 3.25 3.33
CA TYR A 56 14.82 3.01 4.73
C TYR A 56 15.20 4.24 5.55
N GLY A 57 14.22 4.89 6.16
CA GLY A 57 14.38 6.17 6.87
C GLY A 57 13.29 7.17 6.51
N SER A 58 12.92 8.05 7.45
CA SER A 58 11.90 9.07 7.20
C SER A 58 12.42 10.18 6.27
N LEU A 59 11.80 10.34 5.10
CA LEU A 59 12.11 11.43 4.15
C LEU A 59 11.67 12.82 4.64
N GLU A 60 10.97 12.91 5.77
CA GLU A 60 10.69 14.16 6.48
C GLU A 60 11.89 14.62 7.32
N ASN A 61 12.81 13.71 7.66
CA ASN A 61 14.00 14.01 8.45
C ASN A 61 15.14 14.52 7.55
N GLN A 62 15.61 15.75 7.82
CA GLN A 62 16.69 16.36 7.05
C GLN A 62 18.00 15.54 7.07
N SER A 63 18.31 14.87 8.18
CA SER A 63 19.53 14.05 8.29
C SER A 63 19.50 12.80 7.39
N VAL A 64 18.32 12.20 7.20
CA VAL A 64 18.08 11.11 6.24
C VAL A 64 18.24 11.64 4.82
N ARG A 65 17.63 12.79 4.52
CA ARG A 65 17.68 13.42 3.18
C ARG A 65 19.11 13.75 2.74
N LEU A 66 19.97 14.20 3.64
CA LEU A 66 21.37 14.53 3.34
C LEU A 66 22.24 13.32 2.97
N LYS A 67 21.81 12.09 3.33
CA LYS A 67 22.51 10.85 2.98
C LYS A 67 22.11 10.30 1.61
N LEU A 68 21.13 10.92 0.94
CA LEU A 68 20.59 10.45 -0.32
C LEU A 68 21.10 11.31 -1.49
N PRO A 69 21.25 10.73 -2.68
CA PRO A 69 21.49 11.52 -3.89
C PRO A 69 20.37 12.54 -4.11
N GLU A 70 20.73 13.75 -4.54
CA GLU A 70 19.77 14.85 -4.75
C GLU A 70 18.63 14.44 -5.69
N ALA A 71 18.93 13.74 -6.79
CA ALA A 71 17.93 13.27 -7.75
C ALA A 71 16.88 12.33 -7.12
N VAL A 72 17.26 11.51 -6.13
CA VAL A 72 16.33 10.64 -5.38
C VAL A 72 15.39 11.51 -4.54
N VAL A 73 15.95 12.43 -3.77
CA VAL A 73 15.17 13.34 -2.89
C VAL A 73 14.19 14.19 -3.71
N VAL A 74 14.66 14.79 -4.81
CA VAL A 74 13.83 15.61 -5.71
C VAL A 74 12.70 14.79 -6.34
N SER A 75 12.95 13.53 -6.67
CA SER A 75 11.94 12.65 -7.25
C SER A 75 10.83 12.30 -6.25
N PHE A 76 11.18 11.93 -5.02
CA PHE A 76 10.20 11.71 -3.96
C PHE A 76 9.41 12.98 -3.64
N ASP A 77 10.10 14.13 -3.49
CA ASP A 77 9.45 15.42 -3.26
C ASP A 77 8.44 15.76 -4.35
N ARG A 78 8.80 15.52 -5.62
CA ARG A 78 7.92 15.78 -6.76
C ARG A 78 6.65 14.94 -6.70
N LEU A 79 6.75 13.67 -6.30
CA LEU A 79 5.60 12.77 -6.18
C LEU A 79 4.73 13.12 -4.97
N ILE A 80 5.34 13.39 -3.81
CA ILE A 80 4.61 13.73 -2.57
C ILE A 80 3.89 15.08 -2.72
N LYS A 81 4.54 16.07 -3.34
CA LYS A 81 3.99 17.41 -3.56
C LYS A 81 3.11 17.48 -4.82
N PHE A 82 2.99 16.39 -5.58
CA PHE A 82 2.18 16.37 -6.79
C PHE A 82 0.72 16.66 -6.44
N SER A 83 0.17 17.66 -7.10
CA SER A 83 -1.25 18.00 -7.03
C SER A 83 -1.76 18.42 -8.40
N SER A 84 -3.06 18.22 -8.63
CA SER A 84 -3.72 18.61 -9.87
C SER A 84 -5.06 19.20 -9.52
N SER A 85 -5.39 20.37 -10.10
CA SER A 85 -6.71 20.99 -9.94
C SER A 85 -7.86 20.13 -10.48
N ASN A 86 -7.55 19.20 -11.38
CA ASN A 86 -8.50 18.25 -11.95
C ASN A 86 -8.55 16.92 -11.19
N ALA A 87 -7.82 16.79 -10.08
CA ALA A 87 -7.82 15.59 -9.28
C ALA A 87 -9.20 15.36 -8.65
N ARG A 88 -9.69 14.11 -8.74
CA ARG A 88 -10.95 13.69 -8.14
C ARG A 88 -10.69 12.73 -7.00
N ALA A 89 -11.62 12.67 -6.05
CA ALA A 89 -11.63 11.58 -5.09
C ALA A 89 -11.64 10.25 -5.85
N TRP A 90 -10.81 9.33 -5.39
CA TRP A 90 -10.66 8.02 -6.02
C TRP A 90 -10.72 6.95 -4.95
N LEU A 91 -11.46 5.91 -5.27
CA LEU A 91 -11.55 4.70 -4.51
C LEU A 91 -11.48 3.54 -5.53
N PRO A 92 -10.75 2.45 -5.22
CA PRO A 92 -10.77 1.26 -6.05
C PRO A 92 -12.20 0.69 -6.15
N SER A 93 -12.45 -0.25 -7.06
CA SER A 93 -13.76 -0.93 -7.13
C SER A 93 -14.01 -1.83 -5.91
N VAL A 94 -12.93 -2.31 -5.29
CA VAL A 94 -12.94 -3.14 -4.08
C VAL A 94 -11.98 -2.61 -3.03
N VAL A 95 -12.29 -2.84 -1.76
CA VAL A 95 -11.37 -2.67 -0.63
C VAL A 95 -10.89 -4.03 -0.14
N GLU A 96 -9.66 -4.07 0.36
CA GLU A 96 -9.06 -5.27 0.91
C GLU A 96 -9.16 -5.25 2.43
N VAL A 97 -9.61 -6.36 3.01
CA VAL A 97 -9.55 -6.64 4.44
C VAL A 97 -8.48 -7.70 4.63
N MET A 98 -7.35 -7.27 5.17
CA MET A 98 -6.26 -8.17 5.53
C MET A 98 -6.56 -8.75 6.91
N VAL A 99 -6.54 -10.07 7.02
CA VAL A 99 -6.73 -10.78 8.28
C VAL A 99 -5.57 -11.72 8.56
N TRP A 100 -5.11 -11.73 9.81
CA TRP A 100 -4.03 -12.63 10.27
C TRP A 100 -4.40 -13.23 11.63
N PRO A 101 -3.85 -14.42 11.98
CA PRO A 101 -4.29 -15.16 13.15
C PRO A 101 -4.15 -14.34 14.44
N TYR A 102 -5.19 -14.35 15.26
CA TYR A 102 -5.19 -13.73 16.58
C TYR A 102 -6.02 -14.56 17.58
N GLU A 103 -5.73 -15.87 17.63
CA GLU A 103 -6.48 -16.84 18.45
C GLU A 103 -6.41 -16.56 19.96
N TYR A 104 -5.31 -15.95 20.40
CA TYR A 104 -5.09 -15.58 21.79
C TYR A 104 -5.75 -14.27 22.21
N ALA A 105 -6.61 -13.67 21.37
CA ALA A 105 -7.29 -12.42 21.70
C ALA A 105 -8.05 -12.54 23.04
N PRO A 106 -7.71 -11.71 24.06
CA PRO A 106 -8.27 -11.81 25.40
C PRO A 106 -9.67 -11.19 25.50
N ASP A 107 -9.97 -10.21 24.65
CA ASP A 107 -11.26 -9.55 24.61
C ASP A 107 -12.25 -10.31 23.72
N ARG A 108 -13.55 -10.12 24.00
CA ARG A 108 -14.64 -10.68 23.19
C ARG A 108 -14.50 -10.30 21.72
N SER A 109 -14.58 -11.29 20.83
CA SER A 109 -14.61 -11.08 19.39
C SER A 109 -15.91 -10.45 18.91
N ILE A 110 -15.81 -9.67 17.83
CA ILE A 110 -16.96 -9.26 17.02
C ILE A 110 -17.15 -10.27 15.88
N PHE A 111 -18.40 -10.55 15.51
CA PHE A 111 -18.70 -11.59 14.51
C PHE A 111 -18.75 -11.00 13.11
N TRP A 112 -17.99 -11.60 12.20
CA TRP A 112 -17.99 -11.21 10.80
C TRP A 112 -19.39 -11.38 10.19
N PRO A 113 -19.95 -10.33 9.57
CA PRO A 113 -21.27 -10.43 8.97
C PRO A 113 -21.35 -11.49 7.88
N GLU A 114 -22.35 -12.37 7.95
CA GLU A 114 -22.56 -13.45 6.98
C GLU A 114 -22.76 -12.97 5.53
N ARG A 115 -23.23 -11.72 5.35
CA ARG A 115 -23.38 -11.10 4.03
C ARG A 115 -22.05 -10.80 3.35
N TRP A 116 -20.95 -10.75 4.10
CA TRP A 116 -19.61 -10.53 3.56
C TRP A 116 -18.93 -11.86 3.26
N PRO A 117 -18.06 -11.93 2.23
CA PRO A 117 -17.27 -13.12 1.94
C PRO A 117 -16.48 -13.61 3.16
N GLY A 118 -16.55 -14.91 3.45
CA GLY A 118 -15.72 -15.58 4.47
C GLY A 118 -14.37 -16.06 3.91
N LEU A 119 -13.67 -16.91 4.67
CA LEU A 119 -12.33 -17.40 4.30
C LEU A 119 -12.36 -18.38 3.13
N LYS A 120 -13.50 -19.06 2.94
CA LYS A 120 -13.73 -20.05 1.88
C LYS A 120 -14.35 -19.46 0.61
N ALA A 121 -14.61 -18.15 0.56
CA ALA A 121 -15.19 -17.52 -0.61
C ALA A 121 -14.19 -17.56 -1.80
N PRO A 122 -14.65 -17.77 -3.04
CA PRO A 122 -13.77 -17.82 -4.22
C PRO A 122 -12.95 -16.54 -4.45
N THR A 123 -13.41 -15.40 -3.93
CA THR A 123 -12.73 -14.11 -4.02
C THR A 123 -11.71 -13.89 -2.92
N THR A 124 -11.67 -14.73 -1.88
CA THR A 124 -10.70 -14.59 -0.78
C THR A 124 -9.36 -15.22 -1.19
N ARG A 125 -8.28 -14.48 -1.01
CA ARG A 125 -6.92 -14.94 -1.30
C ARG A 125 -6.22 -15.34 -0.01
N LYS A 126 -5.60 -16.52 0.02
CA LYS A 126 -4.74 -16.98 1.12
C LYS A 126 -3.28 -16.56 0.85
N ASP A 127 -2.60 -16.08 1.89
CA ASP A 127 -1.18 -15.74 1.88
C ASP A 127 -0.52 -16.20 3.20
N GLY A 128 0.17 -17.35 3.16
CA GLY A 128 0.63 -18.04 4.37
C GLY A 128 -0.54 -18.38 5.30
N ASP A 129 -0.46 -17.93 6.54
CA ASP A 129 -1.55 -18.05 7.54
C ASP A 129 -2.52 -16.86 7.54
N SER A 130 -2.29 -15.89 6.66
CA SER A 130 -3.14 -14.69 6.51
C SER A 130 -4.07 -14.81 5.31
N TYR A 131 -5.09 -13.95 5.26
CA TYR A 131 -6.02 -13.87 4.15
C TYR A 131 -6.30 -12.42 3.73
N SER A 132 -6.54 -12.22 2.45
CA SER A 132 -7.09 -11.00 1.85
C SER A 132 -8.53 -11.25 1.44
N ILE A 133 -9.48 -10.57 2.10
CA ILE A 133 -10.91 -10.61 1.76
C ILE A 133 -11.25 -9.32 1.00
N PHE A 134 -11.87 -9.43 -0.16
CA PHE A 134 -12.21 -8.27 -0.98
C PHE A 134 -13.70 -7.94 -0.91
N LEU A 135 -14.03 -6.71 -0.51
CA LEU A 135 -15.40 -6.18 -0.47
C LEU A 135 -15.59 -5.10 -1.54
N PRO A 136 -16.79 -4.92 -2.11
CA PRO A 136 -17.09 -3.75 -2.91
C PRO A 136 -16.82 -2.47 -2.11
N SER A 137 -16.25 -1.46 -2.76
CA SER A 137 -15.91 -0.20 -2.09
C SER A 137 -17.11 0.55 -1.51
N SER A 138 -18.33 0.25 -1.96
CA SER A 138 -19.58 0.72 -1.35
C SER A 138 -19.76 0.23 0.09
N GLU A 139 -19.15 -0.90 0.48
CA GLU A 139 -19.20 -1.45 1.84
C GLU A 139 -18.22 -0.78 2.79
N LEU A 140 -17.29 0.05 2.30
CA LEU A 140 -16.24 0.66 3.12
C LEU A 140 -16.78 1.42 4.36
N PRO A 141 -17.86 2.21 4.29
CA PRO A 141 -18.44 2.84 5.47
C PRO A 141 -18.94 1.82 6.50
N ALA A 142 -19.64 0.78 6.06
CA ALA A 142 -20.16 -0.27 6.93
C ALA A 142 -19.02 -1.11 7.55
N LEU A 143 -17.99 -1.41 6.77
CA LEU A 143 -16.78 -2.09 7.23
C LEU A 143 -16.05 -1.29 8.31
N LYS A 144 -15.85 0.02 8.10
CA LYS A 144 -15.24 0.90 9.10
C LYS A 144 -16.06 0.96 10.39
N ALA A 145 -17.38 1.11 10.27
CA ALA A 145 -18.27 1.12 11.43
C ALA A 145 -18.20 -0.20 12.20
N PHE A 146 -18.21 -1.34 11.49
CA PHE A 146 -18.07 -2.66 12.09
C PHE A 146 -16.73 -2.81 12.84
N LEU A 147 -15.60 -2.53 12.19
CA LEU A 147 -14.28 -2.68 12.81
C LEU A 147 -14.08 -1.70 13.99
N ALA A 148 -14.75 -0.55 13.98
CA ALA A 148 -14.72 0.39 15.11
C ALA A 148 -15.45 -0.15 16.36
N THR A 149 -16.33 -1.15 16.23
CA THR A 149 -16.95 -1.81 17.39
C THR A 149 -16.00 -2.81 18.09
N ARG A 150 -14.88 -3.15 17.44
CA ARG A 150 -13.87 -4.05 17.99
C ARG A 150 -13.19 -3.38 19.17
N LYS A 151 -13.09 -4.08 20.29
CA LYS A 151 -12.22 -3.66 21.39
C LYS A 151 -10.76 -3.63 20.95
N GLU A 152 -9.93 -2.84 21.62
CA GLU A 152 -8.51 -2.70 21.31
C GLU A 152 -7.78 -4.05 21.19
N LYS A 153 -8.05 -4.98 22.12
CA LYS A 153 -7.48 -6.34 22.11
C LYS A 153 -8.47 -7.41 21.63
N GLY A 154 -9.59 -7.00 21.03
CA GLY A 154 -10.59 -7.92 20.50
C GLY A 154 -10.22 -8.41 19.11
N ALA A 155 -10.73 -9.59 18.73
CA ALA A 155 -10.60 -10.13 17.39
C ALA A 155 -11.89 -9.97 16.58
N VAL A 156 -11.80 -10.25 15.28
CA VAL A 156 -12.93 -10.53 14.40
C VAL A 156 -13.03 -12.05 14.27
N GLU A 157 -14.21 -12.60 14.54
CA GLU A 157 -14.47 -14.03 14.32
C GLU A 157 -14.98 -14.27 12.91
N ILE A 158 -14.25 -15.07 12.12
CA ILE A 158 -14.58 -15.45 10.74
C ILE A 158 -14.43 -16.96 10.62
N ASP A 159 -15.48 -17.64 10.16
CA ASP A 159 -15.51 -19.10 9.96
C ASP A 159 -15.03 -19.91 11.20
N GLY A 160 -15.33 -19.41 12.41
CA GLY A 160 -14.99 -20.04 13.70
C GLY A 160 -13.58 -19.75 14.22
N HIS A 161 -12.81 -18.90 13.55
CA HIS A 161 -11.45 -18.52 13.91
C HIS A 161 -11.36 -17.05 14.29
N LYS A 162 -10.41 -16.70 15.16
CA LYS A 162 -10.19 -15.32 15.59
C LYS A 162 -9.05 -14.66 14.81
N TRP A 163 -9.36 -13.49 14.28
CA TRP A 163 -8.46 -12.75 13.42
C TRP A 163 -8.25 -11.33 13.91
N ALA A 164 -7.02 -10.85 13.81
CA ALA A 164 -6.79 -9.43 13.68
C ALA A 164 -7.17 -9.01 12.25
N ALA A 165 -7.63 -7.77 12.08
CA ALA A 165 -8.10 -7.27 10.80
C ALA A 165 -7.71 -5.81 10.58
N SER A 166 -7.26 -5.48 9.37
CA SER A 166 -7.02 -4.12 8.90
C SER A 166 -7.61 -3.92 7.50
N ILE A 167 -7.90 -2.66 7.17
CA ILE A 167 -8.39 -2.26 5.85
C ILE A 167 -7.23 -1.69 5.04
N ARG A 168 -7.12 -2.10 3.78
CA ARG A 168 -6.25 -1.49 2.78
C ARG A 168 -7.05 -1.13 1.52
N LEU A 169 -6.60 -0.09 0.83
CA LEU A 169 -7.10 0.26 -0.50
C LEU A 169 -6.12 -0.30 -1.54
N PRO A 170 -6.48 -1.34 -2.30
CA PRO A 170 -5.60 -1.87 -3.32
C PRO A 170 -5.39 -0.85 -4.45
N PHE A 171 -4.13 -0.58 -4.77
CA PHE A 171 -3.75 0.24 -5.91
C PHE A 171 -3.93 -0.52 -7.24
N PRO A 172 -4.23 0.19 -8.35
CA PRO A 172 -4.23 -0.42 -9.67
C PRO A 172 -2.88 -1.07 -9.97
N HIS A 173 -2.92 -2.24 -10.60
CA HIS A 173 -1.73 -3.01 -11.00
C HIS A 173 -0.80 -3.42 -9.85
N GLU A 174 -1.32 -3.55 -8.62
CA GLU A 174 -0.56 -4.02 -7.46
C GLU A 174 0.19 -5.33 -7.69
N ALA A 175 -0.40 -6.25 -8.44
CA ALA A 175 0.23 -7.52 -8.79
C ALA A 175 1.59 -7.34 -9.48
N LEU A 176 1.84 -6.22 -10.18
CA LEU A 176 3.12 -5.98 -10.84
C LEU A 176 4.25 -5.66 -9.85
N TRP A 177 3.94 -5.10 -8.69
CA TRP A 177 4.95 -4.65 -7.72
C TRP A 177 4.91 -5.35 -6.36
N THR A 178 3.84 -6.10 -6.10
CA THR A 178 3.69 -7.00 -4.95
C THR A 178 3.97 -8.46 -5.30
N ALA A 179 4.23 -8.79 -6.58
CA ALA A 179 4.72 -10.10 -6.95
C ALA A 179 5.96 -10.44 -6.12
N PRO A 180 6.16 -11.72 -5.73
CA PRO A 180 7.33 -12.12 -4.98
C PRO A 180 8.58 -11.53 -5.64
N LYS A 181 9.45 -10.90 -4.84
CA LYS A 181 10.79 -10.48 -5.27
C LYS A 181 11.67 -11.71 -5.47
N THR A 182 11.17 -12.72 -6.18
CA THR A 182 11.90 -13.91 -6.57
C THR A 182 12.65 -13.59 -7.85
N ARG A 183 13.97 -13.41 -7.70
CA ARG A 183 14.90 -13.92 -8.71
C ARG A 183 14.94 -15.44 -8.61
#